data_AF-A0A452Y6C7-F1
#
_entry.id   AF-A0A452Y6C7-F1
#
_cell.length_a   1.000
_cell.length_b   1.000
_cell.length_c   1.000
_cell.angle_alpha   90.00
_cell.angle_beta   90.00
_cell.angle_gamma   90.00
#
_symmetry.space_group_name_H-M   'P 1'
#
loop_
_entity.id
_entity.type
_entity.pdbx_description
1 polymer ?
#
loop_
_entity_poly.entity_id
_entity_poly.type
_entity_poly.pdbx_seq_one_letter_code
_entity_poly.pdbx_strand_id
1 'polypeptide(L)'
;MERCSNVRMSRLSIRAPGTSPNTDGIHITHSKDVKVMDCAIKTGDDCMSIEDGTENLHVKNIVCGPGHGISIGSLGDRNSQAQVANITIDGVRLHDTTNGARIKIWQGGRGYAKNIVFKNMIMDNVRDPIIIDQNYCDSATPCTKQEAAVEVSNVLFKNIRGTRASREAIKLSCSKAVPCHGIALHNVRLTLKRGGGDAKSTCQNAKWRKLGTVMPQPCSLND
;
A
#
# COMPACT_ATOMS: atom_id res chain seq x y z
N MET A 1 2.56 9.35 15.02
CA MET A 1 3.43 8.83 16.09
C MET A 1 4.83 8.69 15.55
N GLU A 2 5.83 9.10 16.32
CA GLU A 2 7.23 9.14 15.91
C GLU A 2 8.13 8.69 17.07
N ARG A 3 9.19 7.92 16.79
CA ARG A 3 10.22 7.54 17.78
C ARG A 3 9.67 6.85 19.02
N CYS A 4 8.66 6.01 18.82
CA CYS A 4 7.99 5.28 19.89
C CYS A 4 8.35 3.79 19.86
N SER A 5 8.19 3.10 20.99
CA SER A 5 8.35 1.65 21.09
C SER A 5 7.25 1.03 21.95
N ASN A 6 6.81 -0.18 21.61
CA ASN A 6 5.80 -0.94 22.36
C ASN A 6 4.47 -0.16 22.54
N VAL A 7 3.93 0.36 21.43
CA VAL A 7 2.70 1.15 21.44
C VAL A 7 1.50 0.30 21.02
N ARG A 8 0.39 0.44 21.76
CA ARG A 8 -0.91 -0.12 21.38
C ARG A 8 -1.94 1.00 21.20
N MET A 9 -2.44 1.13 19.97
CA MET A 9 -3.60 1.97 19.63
C MET A 9 -4.79 1.06 19.38
N SER A 10 -5.92 1.32 20.04
CA SER A 10 -7.12 0.50 19.81
C SER A 10 -8.42 1.25 20.01
N ARG A 11 -9.46 0.85 19.25
CA ARG A 11 -10.83 1.39 19.33
C ARG A 11 -10.90 2.90 19.10
N LEU A 12 -10.03 3.42 18.22
CA LEU A 12 -10.05 4.81 17.83
C LEU A 12 -11.12 5.06 16.74
N SER A 13 -11.79 6.20 16.82
CA SER A 13 -12.65 6.72 15.75
C SER A 13 -12.11 8.08 15.30
N ILE A 14 -11.51 8.13 14.11
CA ILE A 14 -10.90 9.34 13.53
C ILE A 14 -11.78 9.79 12.36
N ARG A 15 -12.13 11.08 12.33
CA ARG A 15 -13.08 11.63 11.34
C ARG A 15 -12.64 13.01 10.86
N ALA A 16 -12.51 13.14 9.55
CA ALA A 16 -12.39 14.37 8.80
C ALA A 16 -13.20 14.26 7.49
N PRO A 17 -13.61 15.37 6.87
CA PRO A 17 -14.26 15.35 5.55
C PRO A 17 -13.37 14.68 4.50
N GLY A 18 -13.97 13.91 3.59
CA GLY A 18 -13.23 13.21 2.52
C GLY A 18 -12.55 14.13 1.50
N THR A 19 -12.91 15.42 1.48
CA THR A 19 -12.27 16.45 0.65
C THR A 19 -11.21 17.26 1.41
N SER A 20 -10.96 16.95 2.69
CA SER A 20 -10.00 17.69 3.51
C SER A 20 -8.57 17.25 3.20
N PRO A 21 -7.72 18.10 2.61
CA PRO A 21 -6.38 17.70 2.23
C PRO A 21 -5.53 17.33 3.46
N ASN A 22 -4.61 16.37 3.30
CA ASN A 22 -3.57 16.02 4.27
C ASN A 22 -4.09 15.68 5.68
N THR A 23 -5.29 15.13 5.76
CA THR A 23 -5.89 14.67 7.03
C THR A 23 -5.61 13.20 7.27
N ASP A 24 -4.34 12.80 7.32
CA ASP A 24 -3.97 11.41 7.62
C ASP A 24 -4.59 10.92 8.93
N GLY A 25 -5.05 9.67 8.94
CA GLY A 25 -5.63 9.05 10.13
C GLY A 25 -4.56 8.71 11.15
N ILE A 26 -3.84 7.61 10.93
CA ILE A 26 -2.72 7.18 11.78
C ILE A 26 -1.43 7.19 10.96
N HIS A 27 -0.58 8.16 11.27
CA HIS A 27 0.77 8.26 10.73
C HIS A 27 1.78 7.61 11.67
N ILE A 28 2.62 6.70 11.17
CA ILE A 28 3.62 5.95 11.95
C ILE A 28 4.99 6.09 11.29
N THR A 29 5.96 6.61 12.03
CA THR A 29 7.35 6.75 11.58
C THR A 29 8.32 6.47 12.73
N HIS A 30 9.53 6.01 12.41
CA HIS A 30 10.62 5.69 13.33
C HIS A 30 10.20 4.94 14.59
N SER A 31 9.27 3.98 14.47
CA SER A 31 8.64 3.33 15.61
C SER A 31 8.71 1.81 15.53
N LYS A 32 8.82 1.16 16.68
CA LYS A 32 9.00 -0.28 16.79
C LYS A 32 7.96 -0.95 17.67
N ASP A 33 7.57 -2.17 17.32
CA ASP A 33 6.65 -3.01 18.11
C ASP A 33 5.30 -2.30 18.35
N VAL A 34 4.66 -1.91 17.24
CA VAL A 34 3.40 -1.14 17.27
C VAL A 34 2.22 -2.05 16.93
N LYS A 35 1.11 -1.89 17.66
CA LYS A 35 -0.16 -2.58 17.40
C LYS A 35 -1.29 -1.57 17.21
N VAL A 36 -2.02 -1.68 16.09
CA VAL A 36 -3.17 -0.82 15.76
C VAL A 36 -4.39 -1.71 15.53
N MET A 37 -5.42 -1.59 16.36
CA MET A 37 -6.51 -2.57 16.36
C MET A 37 -7.90 -1.96 16.51
N ASP A 38 -8.86 -2.49 15.76
CA ASP A 38 -10.29 -2.21 15.96
C ASP A 38 -10.62 -0.72 15.78
N CYS A 39 -10.00 -0.04 14.80
CA CYS A 39 -10.20 1.39 14.56
C CYS A 39 -11.13 1.66 13.37
N ALA A 40 -11.83 2.79 13.41
CA ALA A 40 -12.61 3.33 12.31
C ALA A 40 -12.03 4.70 11.89
N ILE A 41 -11.62 4.83 10.63
CA ILE A 41 -10.90 6.00 10.12
C ILE A 41 -11.60 6.49 8.87
N LYS A 42 -11.99 7.77 8.89
CA LYS A 42 -12.61 8.48 7.77
C LYS A 42 -11.89 9.80 7.59
N THR A 43 -11.23 9.99 6.47
CA THR A 43 -10.30 11.09 6.26
C THR A 43 -10.33 11.56 4.82
N GLY A 44 -9.68 12.69 4.52
CA GLY A 44 -9.42 13.11 3.15
C GLY A 44 -8.08 12.62 2.60
N ASP A 45 -7.23 12.01 3.43
CA ASP A 45 -5.94 11.44 3.03
C ASP A 45 -5.79 9.98 3.55
N ASP A 46 -4.56 9.47 3.67
CA ASP A 46 -4.25 8.09 4.06
C ASP A 46 -4.94 7.74 5.40
N CYS A 47 -5.69 6.63 5.42
CA CYS A 47 -6.24 6.13 6.69
C CYS A 47 -5.10 5.73 7.62
N MET A 48 -4.05 5.14 7.04
CA MET A 48 -2.79 4.90 7.71
C MET A 48 -1.63 5.14 6.75
N SER A 49 -0.64 5.90 7.20
CA SER A 49 0.65 6.10 6.54
C SER A 49 1.76 5.50 7.40
N ILE A 50 2.55 4.60 6.82
CA ILE A 50 3.61 3.84 7.48
C ILE A 50 4.92 4.21 6.81
N GLU A 51 5.74 4.98 7.50
CA GLU A 51 6.94 5.59 6.94
C GLU A 51 8.23 5.02 7.51
N ASP A 52 9.34 5.65 7.15
CA ASP A 52 10.70 5.26 7.49
C ASP A 52 10.89 4.88 8.96
N GLY A 53 11.78 3.93 9.22
CA GLY A 53 12.15 3.44 10.55
C GLY A 53 11.05 2.68 11.25
N THR A 54 9.97 2.30 10.57
CA THR A 54 8.90 1.48 11.15
C THR A 54 9.24 0.00 11.07
N GLU A 55 9.29 -0.67 12.23
CA GLU A 55 9.59 -2.10 12.35
C GLU A 55 8.57 -2.80 13.25
N ASN A 56 8.19 -4.04 12.92
CA ASN A 56 7.29 -4.88 13.73
C ASN A 56 5.94 -4.22 14.00
N LEU A 57 5.23 -3.85 12.93
CA LEU A 57 3.88 -3.28 13.00
C LEU A 57 2.82 -4.35 12.75
N HIS A 58 1.85 -4.45 13.65
CA HIS A 58 0.66 -5.29 13.46
C HIS A 58 -0.61 -4.44 13.46
N VAL A 59 -1.30 -4.41 12.32
CA VAL A 59 -2.58 -3.73 12.13
C VAL A 59 -3.68 -4.78 12.01
N LYS A 60 -4.76 -4.62 12.76
CA LYS A 60 -5.88 -5.56 12.74
C LYS A 60 -7.25 -4.90 12.80
N ASN A 61 -8.21 -5.41 12.04
CA ASN A 61 -9.62 -4.99 12.10
C ASN A 61 -9.82 -3.48 11.92
N ILE A 62 -9.44 -2.94 10.77
CA ILE A 62 -9.61 -1.51 10.46
C ILE A 62 -10.78 -1.31 9.50
N VAL A 63 -11.60 -0.30 9.77
CA VAL A 63 -12.57 0.25 8.79
C VAL A 63 -12.01 1.58 8.30
N CYS A 64 -11.80 1.70 6.99
CA CYS A 64 -11.18 2.84 6.35
C CYS A 64 -12.09 3.35 5.23
N GLY A 65 -12.47 4.62 5.23
CA GLY A 65 -13.26 5.17 4.14
C GLY A 65 -14.18 6.33 4.51
N PRO A 66 -14.21 7.42 3.71
CA PRO A 66 -13.34 7.71 2.55
C PRO A 66 -11.88 7.99 2.96
N GLY A 67 -10.99 8.21 1.98
CA GLY A 67 -9.57 8.55 2.18
C GLY A 67 -8.64 7.94 1.12
N HIS A 68 -7.33 7.90 1.38
CA HIS A 68 -6.34 7.35 0.44
C HIS A 68 -6.00 5.87 0.66
N GLY A 69 -6.59 5.21 1.66
CA GLY A 69 -6.37 3.79 1.94
C GLY A 69 -5.26 3.55 2.95
N ILE A 70 -4.56 2.42 2.82
CA ILE A 70 -3.44 2.05 3.69
C ILE A 70 -2.15 2.11 2.86
N SER A 71 -1.26 3.01 3.25
CA SER A 71 -0.03 3.31 2.52
C SER A 71 1.21 3.02 3.35
N ILE A 72 2.16 2.32 2.74
CA ILE A 72 3.56 2.29 3.18
C ILE A 72 4.32 3.31 2.33
N GLY A 73 4.92 4.29 2.99
CA GLY A 73 5.58 5.43 2.37
C GLY A 73 4.71 6.71 2.30
N SER A 74 5.23 7.77 1.69
CA SER A 74 6.35 7.70 0.74
C SER A 74 7.71 7.45 1.39
N LEU A 75 8.52 6.54 0.83
CA LEU A 75 9.84 6.20 1.35
C LEU A 75 10.96 6.72 0.44
N GLY A 76 12.05 7.19 1.02
CA GLY A 76 13.26 7.56 0.30
C GLY A 76 13.22 8.93 -0.39
N ASP A 77 12.33 9.83 0.05
CA ASP A 77 12.28 11.21 -0.47
C ASP A 77 13.66 11.89 -0.37
N ARG A 78 13.98 12.77 -1.32
CA ARG A 78 15.27 13.49 -1.40
C ARG A 78 16.49 12.57 -1.36
N ASN A 79 16.40 11.41 -2.02
CA ASN A 79 17.45 10.39 -2.06
C ASN A 79 17.86 9.87 -0.66
N SER A 80 16.95 9.98 0.32
CA SER A 80 17.20 9.51 1.69
C SER A 80 17.20 7.99 1.80
N GLN A 81 17.80 7.50 2.88
CA GLN A 81 17.68 6.11 3.27
C GLN A 81 16.34 5.92 3.99
N ALA A 82 15.60 4.87 3.63
CA ALA A 82 14.40 4.45 4.32
C ALA A 82 14.38 2.94 4.59
N GLN A 83 13.93 2.55 5.78
CA GLN A 83 13.89 1.16 6.24
C GLN A 83 12.54 0.85 6.91
N VAL A 84 11.77 -0.02 6.27
CA VAL A 84 10.50 -0.56 6.80
C VAL A 84 10.56 -2.08 6.78
N ALA A 85 10.25 -2.73 7.90
CA ALA A 85 10.29 -4.19 7.97
C ALA A 85 9.22 -4.81 8.88
N ASN A 86 8.83 -6.03 8.55
CA ASN A 86 7.95 -6.88 9.36
C ASN A 86 6.60 -6.21 9.64
N ILE A 87 5.88 -5.87 8.56
CA ILE A 87 4.58 -5.20 8.63
C ILE A 87 3.49 -6.22 8.32
N THR A 88 2.50 -6.35 9.19
CA THR A 88 1.32 -7.17 8.94
C THR A 88 0.05 -6.35 9.09
N ILE A 89 -0.71 -6.25 8.01
CA ILE A 89 -2.01 -5.58 7.95
C ILE A 89 -3.06 -6.66 7.68
N ASP A 90 -3.90 -6.93 8.68
CA ASP A 90 -4.81 -8.08 8.71
C ASP A 90 -6.26 -7.66 9.01
N GLY A 91 -7.16 -7.83 8.05
CA GLY A 91 -8.57 -7.51 8.27
C GLY A 91 -8.83 -6.02 8.12
N VAL A 92 -8.88 -5.54 6.89
CA VAL A 92 -9.24 -4.15 6.58
C VAL A 92 -10.48 -4.13 5.69
N ARG A 93 -11.49 -3.33 6.07
CA ARG A 93 -12.61 -2.99 5.20
C ARG A 93 -12.39 -1.58 4.67
N LEU A 94 -12.19 -1.46 3.36
CA LEU A 94 -12.05 -0.17 2.69
C LEU A 94 -13.33 0.14 1.92
N HIS A 95 -13.80 1.37 2.03
CA HIS A 95 -14.90 1.86 1.21
C HIS A 95 -14.64 3.28 0.68
N ASP A 96 -14.92 3.51 -0.60
CA ASP A 96 -14.81 4.82 -1.25
C ASP A 96 -13.43 5.49 -1.07
N THR A 97 -12.36 4.69 -1.02
CA THR A 97 -10.98 5.18 -0.94
C THR A 97 -10.34 5.27 -2.32
N THR A 98 -9.35 6.15 -2.47
CA THR A 98 -8.60 6.25 -3.73
C THR A 98 -7.67 5.04 -3.92
N ASN A 99 -7.14 4.44 -2.85
CA ASN A 99 -6.32 3.23 -2.94
C ASN A 99 -6.72 2.19 -1.90
N GLY A 100 -6.31 0.95 -2.14
CA GLY A 100 -6.46 -0.16 -1.20
C GLY A 100 -5.20 -0.36 -0.36
N ALA A 101 -4.37 -1.30 -0.81
CA ALA A 101 -3.03 -1.56 -0.28
C ALA A 101 -1.99 -0.90 -1.18
N ARG A 102 -1.23 0.06 -0.64
CA ARG A 102 -0.32 0.89 -1.43
C ARG A 102 1.09 0.93 -0.83
N ILE A 103 2.11 0.82 -1.68
CA ILE A 103 3.52 1.07 -1.33
C ILE A 103 4.05 2.15 -2.29
N LYS A 104 4.56 3.26 -1.74
CA LYS A 104 5.08 4.43 -2.49
C LYS A 104 6.56 4.63 -2.18
N ILE A 105 7.43 4.56 -3.19
CA ILE A 105 8.87 4.82 -3.05
C ILE A 105 9.28 5.91 -4.03
N TRP A 106 10.03 6.91 -3.54
CA TRP A 106 10.68 7.91 -4.37
C TRP A 106 11.89 7.33 -5.11
N GLN A 107 12.05 7.73 -6.38
CA GLN A 107 13.28 7.44 -7.13
C GLN A 107 14.49 8.09 -6.45
N GLY A 108 15.62 7.39 -6.44
CA GLY A 108 16.87 7.82 -5.82
C GLY A 108 17.05 7.43 -4.35
N GLY A 109 15.96 7.03 -3.68
CA GLY A 109 16.00 6.54 -2.30
C GLY A 109 16.86 5.28 -2.13
N ARG A 110 17.25 4.97 -0.90
CA ARG A 110 18.08 3.80 -0.55
C ARG A 110 17.49 3.04 0.65
N GLY A 111 17.92 1.81 0.89
CA GLY A 111 17.42 0.99 2.00
C GLY A 111 16.41 -0.06 1.55
N TYR A 112 15.44 -0.40 2.39
CA TYR A 112 14.51 -1.50 2.11
C TYR A 112 13.10 -1.30 2.68
N ALA A 113 12.11 -1.89 2.00
CA ALA A 113 10.77 -2.15 2.48
C ALA A 113 10.50 -3.65 2.31
N LYS A 114 10.60 -4.43 3.40
CA LYS A 114 10.62 -5.91 3.32
C LYS A 114 9.72 -6.62 4.32
N ASN A 115 9.33 -7.84 3.98
CA ASN A 115 8.48 -8.70 4.83
C ASN A 115 7.16 -8.00 5.19
N ILE A 116 6.40 -7.67 4.16
CA ILE A 116 5.15 -6.92 4.27
C ILE A 116 3.99 -7.84 3.89
N VAL A 117 2.95 -7.88 4.72
CA VAL A 117 1.77 -8.70 4.49
C VAL A 117 0.52 -7.83 4.55
N PHE A 118 -0.20 -7.75 3.44
CA PHE A 118 -1.56 -7.27 3.37
C PHE A 118 -2.49 -8.48 3.25
N LYS A 119 -3.35 -8.73 4.24
CA LYS A 119 -4.25 -9.88 4.19
C LYS A 119 -5.66 -9.62 4.71
N ASN A 120 -6.58 -10.43 4.20
CA ASN A 120 -7.99 -10.43 4.59
C ASN A 120 -8.65 -9.05 4.38
N MET A 121 -8.47 -8.46 3.20
CA MET A 121 -9.01 -7.13 2.89
C MET A 121 -10.30 -7.23 2.07
N ILE A 122 -11.29 -6.43 2.45
CA ILE A 122 -12.56 -6.29 1.73
C ILE A 122 -12.62 -4.87 1.20
N MET A 123 -12.84 -4.72 -0.10
CA MET A 123 -12.85 -3.42 -0.79
C MET A 123 -14.23 -3.15 -1.39
N ASP A 124 -14.77 -1.96 -1.15
CA ASP A 124 -15.98 -1.47 -1.82
C ASP A 124 -15.69 -0.13 -2.49
N ASN A 125 -15.82 -0.07 -3.80
CA ASN A 125 -15.60 1.15 -4.57
C ASN A 125 -14.21 1.77 -4.39
N VAL A 126 -13.18 0.94 -4.18
CA VAL A 126 -11.81 1.43 -4.06
C VAL A 126 -11.27 1.77 -5.45
N ARG A 127 -10.77 2.98 -5.69
CA ARG A 127 -10.36 3.36 -7.05
C ARG A 127 -9.23 2.48 -7.57
N ASP A 128 -8.09 2.41 -6.88
CA ASP A 128 -6.90 1.65 -7.28
C ASP A 128 -6.49 0.64 -6.16
N PRO A 129 -6.95 -0.62 -6.23
CA PRO A 129 -6.88 -1.57 -5.10
C PRO A 129 -5.49 -1.97 -4.60
N ILE A 130 -4.56 -2.34 -5.49
CA ILE A 130 -3.25 -2.86 -5.11
C ILE A 130 -2.19 -2.12 -5.91
N ILE A 131 -1.29 -1.43 -5.21
CA ILE A 131 -0.24 -0.61 -5.82
C ILE A 131 1.11 -0.87 -5.13
N ILE A 132 2.13 -1.16 -5.94
CA ILE A 132 3.53 -0.89 -5.61
C ILE A 132 4.02 0.09 -6.67
N ASP A 133 4.49 1.25 -6.23
CA ASP A 133 5.01 2.29 -7.11
C ASP A 133 6.38 2.75 -6.60
N GLN A 134 7.45 2.25 -7.23
CA GLN A 134 8.82 2.74 -7.01
C GLN A 134 9.19 3.95 -7.89
N ASN A 135 8.25 4.44 -8.69
CA ASN A 135 8.40 5.63 -9.52
C ASN A 135 7.55 6.79 -8.97
N TYR A 136 7.23 6.76 -7.66
CA TYR A 136 6.42 7.80 -7.04
C TYR A 136 7.12 9.15 -7.13
N CYS A 137 6.34 10.16 -7.54
CA CYS A 137 6.81 11.52 -7.71
C CYS A 137 5.66 12.49 -7.41
N ASP A 138 5.77 13.18 -6.28
CA ASP A 138 4.83 14.23 -5.85
C ASP A 138 5.55 15.58 -5.83
N SER A 139 6.20 15.89 -6.95
CA SER A 139 6.95 17.13 -7.17
C SER A 139 6.33 17.92 -8.31
N ALA A 140 6.39 19.25 -8.22
CA ALA A 140 5.96 20.13 -9.30
C ALA A 140 6.79 19.91 -10.59
N THR A 141 8.05 19.48 -10.45
CA THR A 141 8.91 19.07 -11.55
C THR A 141 8.89 17.54 -11.70
N PRO A 142 8.79 17.01 -12.94
CA PRO A 142 8.85 15.57 -13.16
C PRO A 142 10.15 14.99 -12.60
N CYS A 143 10.02 13.97 -11.76
CA CYS A 143 11.17 13.25 -11.24
C CYS A 143 11.87 12.53 -12.39
N THR A 144 13.20 12.68 -12.45
CA THR A 144 14.01 11.92 -13.40
C THR A 144 14.13 10.48 -12.93
N LYS A 145 14.24 9.55 -13.89
CA LYS A 145 14.58 8.16 -13.57
C LYS A 145 15.95 8.14 -12.91
N GLN A 146 16.07 7.43 -11.80
CA GLN A 146 17.34 7.29 -11.08
C GLN A 146 17.77 5.83 -11.03
N GLU A 147 19.06 5.60 -10.83
CA GLU A 147 19.66 4.25 -10.74
C GLU A 147 19.57 3.64 -9.32
N ALA A 148 18.91 4.33 -8.39
CA ALA A 148 18.66 3.87 -7.03
C ALA A 148 17.18 3.96 -6.69
N ALA A 149 16.71 3.04 -5.84
CA ALA A 149 15.42 3.09 -5.18
C ALA A 149 15.49 2.26 -3.89
N VAL A 150 14.58 2.51 -2.94
CA VAL A 150 14.39 1.63 -1.78
C VAL A 150 13.98 0.25 -2.29
N GLU A 151 14.69 -0.80 -1.90
CA GLU A 151 14.42 -2.16 -2.34
C GLU A 151 13.08 -2.66 -1.76
N VAL A 152 12.18 -3.14 -2.61
CA VAL A 152 10.91 -3.74 -2.17
C VAL A 152 10.96 -5.25 -2.33
N SER A 153 10.86 -5.98 -1.22
CA SER A 153 10.96 -7.44 -1.24
C SER A 153 10.02 -8.16 -0.29
N ASN A 154 9.68 -9.41 -0.61
CA ASN A 154 8.85 -10.28 0.24
C ASN A 154 7.51 -9.62 0.64
N VAL A 155 6.74 -9.19 -0.36
CA VAL A 155 5.41 -8.60 -0.16
C VAL A 155 4.32 -9.62 -0.50
N LEU A 156 3.45 -9.92 0.44
CA LEU A 156 2.31 -10.81 0.26
C LEU A 156 0.99 -10.04 0.29
N PHE A 157 0.22 -10.14 -0.78
CA PHE A 157 -1.19 -9.75 -0.83
C PHE A 157 -2.04 -11.01 -0.79
N LYS A 158 -2.79 -11.24 0.30
CA LYS A 158 -3.53 -12.49 0.52
C LYS A 158 -5.01 -12.27 0.85
N ASN A 159 -5.91 -13.03 0.23
CA ASN A 159 -7.35 -12.99 0.52
C ASN A 159 -7.92 -11.57 0.40
N ILE A 160 -7.66 -10.90 -0.74
CA ILE A 160 -8.15 -9.55 -1.01
C ILE A 160 -9.32 -9.66 -1.98
N ARG A 161 -10.49 -9.15 -1.62
CA ARG A 161 -11.69 -9.24 -2.47
C ARG A 161 -12.50 -7.96 -2.46
N GLY A 162 -13.24 -7.72 -3.54
CA GLY A 162 -14.19 -6.62 -3.57
C GLY A 162 -14.36 -5.95 -4.92
N THR A 163 -14.73 -4.67 -4.87
CA THR A 163 -15.01 -3.86 -6.06
C THR A 163 -14.02 -2.69 -6.20
N ARG A 164 -13.66 -2.41 -7.45
CA ARG A 164 -12.84 -1.28 -7.87
C ARG A 164 -13.64 -0.22 -8.62
N ALA A 165 -13.17 1.02 -8.60
CA ALA A 165 -13.75 2.13 -9.38
C ALA A 165 -12.96 2.45 -10.67
N SER A 166 -11.64 2.28 -10.67
CA SER A 166 -10.81 2.48 -11.88
C SER A 166 -10.69 1.19 -12.70
N ARG A 167 -10.06 1.25 -13.88
CA ARG A 167 -9.74 0.07 -14.70
C ARG A 167 -8.53 -0.72 -14.19
N GLU A 168 -7.58 -0.06 -13.52
CA GLU A 168 -6.34 -0.69 -13.06
C GLU A 168 -6.56 -1.31 -11.67
N ALA A 169 -6.57 -2.64 -11.60
CA ALA A 169 -6.82 -3.35 -10.35
C ALA A 169 -5.53 -3.59 -9.55
N ILE A 170 -4.44 -3.85 -10.28
CA ILE A 170 -3.13 -4.21 -9.74
C ILE A 170 -2.08 -3.44 -10.53
N LYS A 171 -1.32 -2.59 -9.84
CA LYS A 171 -0.19 -1.84 -10.41
C LYS A 171 1.08 -2.23 -9.66
N LEU A 172 2.02 -2.89 -10.33
CA LEU A 172 3.35 -3.22 -9.81
C LEU A 172 4.40 -2.47 -10.65
N SER A 173 4.56 -1.17 -10.42
CA SER A 173 5.51 -0.34 -11.15
C SER A 173 6.80 -0.22 -10.34
N CYS A 174 7.78 -1.06 -10.68
CA CYS A 174 9.04 -1.14 -9.97
C CYS A 174 10.19 -0.51 -10.78
N SER A 175 11.24 -0.11 -10.08
CA SER A 175 12.45 0.47 -10.68
C SER A 175 13.15 -0.56 -11.55
N LYS A 176 13.67 -0.14 -12.71
CA LYS A 176 14.49 -1.00 -13.56
C LYS A 176 15.84 -1.31 -12.90
N ALA A 177 16.41 -0.34 -12.21
CA ALA A 177 17.71 -0.49 -11.53
C ALA A 177 17.59 -1.31 -10.24
N VAL A 178 16.45 -1.22 -9.54
CA VAL A 178 16.17 -1.98 -8.32
C VAL A 178 14.80 -2.67 -8.41
N PRO A 179 14.67 -3.75 -9.21
CA PRO A 179 13.42 -4.48 -9.41
C PRO A 179 12.82 -5.03 -8.11
N CYS A 180 11.49 -5.02 -7.99
CA CYS A 180 10.83 -5.68 -6.87
C CYS A 180 10.93 -7.20 -6.98
N HIS A 181 11.05 -7.90 -5.85
CA HIS A 181 11.09 -9.37 -5.86
C HIS A 181 10.41 -10.01 -4.66
N GLY A 182 10.13 -11.31 -4.76
CA GLY A 182 9.38 -12.02 -3.70
C GLY A 182 7.94 -11.53 -3.54
N ILE A 183 7.34 -10.95 -4.58
CA ILE A 183 5.95 -10.47 -4.54
C ILE A 183 5.00 -11.66 -4.75
N ALA A 184 4.00 -11.82 -3.89
CA ALA A 184 3.03 -12.91 -4.00
C ALA A 184 1.60 -12.36 -3.96
N LEU A 185 0.81 -12.75 -4.98
CA LEU A 185 -0.62 -12.50 -5.05
C LEU A 185 -1.34 -13.82 -4.76
N HIS A 186 -2.07 -13.89 -3.64
CA HIS A 186 -2.74 -15.10 -3.18
C HIS A 186 -4.22 -14.87 -2.94
N ASN A 187 -5.11 -15.54 -3.70
CA ASN A 187 -6.56 -15.41 -3.53
C ASN A 187 -7.04 -13.95 -3.60
N VAL A 188 -6.73 -13.28 -4.70
CA VAL A 188 -7.15 -11.89 -4.99
C VAL A 188 -8.31 -11.92 -5.98
N ARG A 189 -9.41 -11.23 -5.67
CA ARG A 189 -10.59 -11.13 -6.55
C ARG A 189 -11.20 -9.73 -6.54
N LEU A 190 -10.86 -8.93 -7.55
CA LEU A 190 -11.28 -7.55 -7.72
C LEU A 190 -12.13 -7.40 -8.98
N THR A 191 -13.31 -6.80 -8.84
CA THR A 191 -14.30 -6.64 -9.92
C THR A 191 -14.68 -5.17 -10.09
N LEU A 192 -15.06 -4.70 -11.28
CA LEU A 192 -15.51 -3.31 -11.41
C LEU A 192 -16.87 -3.13 -10.75
N LYS A 193 -17.05 -2.09 -9.91
CA LYS A 193 -18.32 -1.84 -9.18
C LYS A 193 -19.51 -1.64 -10.11
N ARG A 194 -19.31 -0.96 -11.24
CA ARG A 194 -20.40 -0.62 -12.20
C ARG A 194 -20.70 -1.72 -13.24
N GLY A 195 -20.05 -2.88 -13.17
CA GLY A 195 -20.16 -3.93 -14.19
C GLY A 195 -19.56 -3.53 -15.54
N GLY A 196 -19.14 -4.51 -16.34
CA GLY A 196 -18.60 -4.29 -17.69
C GLY A 196 -17.17 -3.72 -17.75
N GLY A 197 -16.37 -4.20 -18.69
CA GLY A 197 -15.01 -3.70 -18.96
C GLY A 197 -13.89 -4.51 -18.29
N ASP A 198 -12.88 -4.85 -19.09
CA ASP A 198 -11.72 -5.61 -18.64
C ASP A 198 -10.96 -4.85 -17.56
N ALA A 199 -10.69 -5.53 -16.46
CA ALA A 199 -9.72 -5.02 -15.51
C ALA A 199 -8.33 -5.15 -16.12
N LYS A 200 -7.50 -4.15 -15.92
CA LYS A 200 -6.09 -4.20 -16.28
C LYS A 200 -5.24 -4.42 -15.04
N SER A 201 -4.14 -5.14 -15.24
CA SER A 201 -3.06 -5.25 -14.30
C SER A 201 -1.79 -4.83 -15.03
N THR A 202 -1.01 -3.93 -14.43
CA THR A 202 0.24 -3.46 -15.00
C THR A 202 1.38 -3.93 -14.12
N CYS A 203 2.43 -4.49 -14.71
CA CYS A 203 3.66 -4.76 -13.99
C CYS A 203 4.84 -4.31 -14.83
N GLN A 204 5.87 -3.86 -14.14
CA GLN A 204 7.09 -3.38 -14.74
C GLN A 204 8.21 -3.66 -13.74
N ASN A 205 9.20 -4.45 -14.15
CA ASN A 205 10.35 -4.82 -13.30
C ASN A 205 9.95 -5.45 -11.95
N ALA A 206 8.88 -6.23 -11.92
CA ALA A 206 8.38 -6.85 -10.71
C ALA A 206 8.39 -8.37 -10.84
N LYS A 207 9.20 -9.06 -10.03
CA LYS A 207 9.18 -10.52 -9.93
C LYS A 207 8.10 -10.94 -8.95
N TRP A 208 6.98 -11.41 -9.48
CA TRP A 208 5.81 -11.80 -8.70
C TRP A 208 5.40 -13.25 -8.99
N ARG A 209 4.59 -13.85 -8.10
CA ARG A 209 3.99 -15.17 -8.31
C ARG A 209 2.52 -15.21 -7.91
N LYS A 210 1.77 -16.05 -8.62
CA LYS A 210 0.36 -16.36 -8.33
C LYS A 210 0.26 -17.55 -7.38
N LEU A 211 -0.58 -17.44 -6.36
CA LEU A 211 -0.95 -18.54 -5.48
C LEU A 211 -2.50 -18.62 -5.42
N GLY A 212 -3.08 -19.73 -5.85
CA GLY A 212 -4.54 -19.85 -5.94
C GLY A 212 -5.17 -18.89 -6.96
N THR A 213 -6.36 -18.38 -6.66
CA THR A 213 -7.11 -17.53 -7.60
C THR A 213 -6.60 -16.09 -7.57
N VAL A 214 -6.31 -15.51 -8.73
CA VAL A 214 -6.01 -14.08 -8.87
C VAL A 214 -6.81 -13.55 -10.04
N MET A 215 -7.75 -12.65 -9.74
CA MET A 215 -8.64 -11.99 -10.68
C MET A 215 -8.67 -10.49 -10.35
N PRO A 216 -8.43 -9.62 -11.33
CA PRO A 216 -8.08 -9.97 -12.71
C PRO A 216 -6.72 -10.67 -12.84
N GLN A 217 -6.49 -11.28 -13.99
CA GLN A 217 -5.21 -11.89 -14.27
C GLN A 217 -4.12 -10.80 -14.18
N PRO A 218 -3.00 -11.05 -13.49
CA PRO A 218 -1.88 -10.13 -13.50
C PRO A 218 -1.24 -10.06 -14.90
N CYS A 219 -0.33 -9.11 -15.07
CA CYS A 219 0.60 -9.03 -16.21
C CYS A 219 1.32 -10.37 -16.50
N SER A 220 1.97 -10.51 -17.65
CA SER A 220 2.85 -11.64 -17.94
C SER A 220 4.05 -11.67 -16.98
N LEU A 221 4.61 -12.85 -16.70
CA LEU A 221 5.79 -12.99 -15.82
C LEU A 221 7.09 -12.37 -16.39
N ASN A 222 7.05 -11.80 -17.60
CA ASN A 222 8.22 -11.37 -18.38
C ASN A 222 8.22 -9.87 -18.74
N ASP A 223 7.44 -9.03 -18.05
CA ASP A 223 7.34 -7.57 -18.31
C ASP A 223 8.15 -6.70 -17.31
#